data_AF-A0A1X1YBZ5-F1
#
_entry.id   AF-A0A1X1YBZ5-F1
#
_cell.length_a   1.000
_cell.length_b   1.000
_cell.length_c   1.000
_cell.angle_alpha   90.00
_cell.angle_beta   90.00
_cell.angle_gamma   90.00
#
_symmetry.space_group_name_H-M   'P 1'
#
loop_
_entity.id
_entity.type
_entity.pdbx_description
1 polymer ?
#
loop_
_entity_poly.entity_id
_entity_poly.type
_entity_poly.pdbx_seq_one_letter_code
_entity_poly.pdbx_strand_id
1 'polypeptide(L)' 'MKNFKVGDLVQLDHEYRVMGNPSLFRIRSITAGKALLGQLSDRTDGYIGIDTEVDLSDPELVAPYPEVLAMYPRAAAAQQ' A
#
# COMPACT_ATOMS: atom_id res chain seq x y z
N MET A 1 5.74 -14.85 8.85
CA MET A 1 4.48 -14.27 8.33
C MET A 1 4.61 -12.76 8.41
N LYS A 2 4.20 -12.01 7.38
CA LYS A 2 4.27 -10.55 7.40
C LYS A 2 3.25 -10.04 8.42
N ASN A 3 3.65 -9.21 9.37
CA ASN A 3 2.78 -8.72 10.46
C ASN A 3 2.09 -7.41 10.05
N PHE A 4 1.36 -7.43 8.93
CA PHE A 4 0.61 -6.25 8.49
C PHE A 4 -0.67 -6.08 9.31
N LYS A 5 -1.03 -4.81 9.55
CA LYS A 5 -2.26 -4.39 10.23
C LYS A 5 -2.99 -3.32 9.44
N VAL A 6 -4.26 -3.11 9.78
CA VAL A 6 -5.04 -2.00 9.24
C VAL A 6 -4.33 -0.67 9.51
N GLY A 7 -4.23 0.18 8.49
CA GLY A 7 -3.51 1.45 8.52
C GLY A 7 -2.08 1.38 8.00
N ASP A 8 -1.48 0.19 7.88
CA ASP A 8 -0.13 0.05 7.33
C ASP A 8 -0.09 0.51 5.87
N LEU A 9 1.01 1.15 5.52
CA LEU A 9 1.34 1.44 4.13
C LEU A 9 2.03 0.22 3.52
N VAL A 10 1.66 -0.11 2.29
CA VAL A 10 2.16 -1.29 1.57
C VAL A 10 2.28 -1.01 0.07
N GLN A 11 2.99 -1.89 -0.63
CA GLN A 11 3.05 -1.93 -2.08
C GLN A 11 2.83 -3.34 -2.60
N LEU A 12 2.50 -3.45 -3.89
CA LEU A 12 2.54 -4.70 -4.65
C LEU A 12 3.85 -4.75 -5.42
N ASP A 13 4.71 -5.72 -5.10
CA ASP A 13 6.10 -5.76 -5.59
C ASP A 13 6.19 -5.83 -7.12
N HIS A 14 5.37 -6.66 -7.75
CA HIS A 14 5.28 -6.77 -9.20
C HIS A 14 4.89 -5.44 -9.88
N GLU A 15 3.94 -4.67 -9.35
CA GLU A 15 3.57 -3.37 -9.93
C GLU A 15 4.76 -2.43 -9.98
N TYR A 16 5.56 -2.41 -8.92
CA TYR A 16 6.74 -1.56 -8.86
C TYR A 16 7.87 -2.07 -9.75
N ARG A 17 8.28 -3.33 -9.57
CA ARG A 17 9.48 -3.88 -10.23
C ARG A 17 9.31 -4.18 -11.70
N VAL A 18 8.11 -4.59 -12.12
CA VAL A 18 7.86 -5.03 -13.50
C VAL A 18 7.22 -3.92 -14.31
N MET A 19 6.26 -3.19 -13.72
CA MET A 19 5.51 -2.16 -14.44
C MET A 19 6.05 -0.74 -14.19
N GLY A 20 6.97 -0.56 -13.25
CA GLY A 20 7.49 0.75 -12.88
C GLY A 20 6.42 1.66 -12.27
N ASN A 21 5.35 1.08 -11.72
CA ASN A 21 4.23 1.83 -11.14
C ASN A 21 4.48 2.05 -9.64
N PRO A 22 4.76 3.29 -9.19
CA PRO A 22 5.07 3.58 -7.79
C PRO A 22 3.79 3.73 -6.96
N SER A 23 2.77 2.90 -7.18
CA SER A 23 1.55 2.92 -6.39
C SER A 23 1.86 2.67 -4.92
N LEU A 24 1.34 3.55 -4.05
CA LEU A 24 1.35 3.35 -2.61
C LEU A 24 -0.07 3.06 -2.12
N PHE A 25 -0.22 2.04 -1.30
CA PHE A 25 -1.50 1.63 -0.75
C PHE A 25 -1.52 1.76 0.77
N ARG A 26 -2.71 1.95 1.32
CA ARG A 26 -2.97 1.77 2.76
C ARG A 26 -3.94 0.61 2.97
N ILE A 27 -3.65 -0.26 3.92
CA ILE A 27 -4.59 -1.31 4.34
C ILE A 27 -5.78 -0.66 5.03
N ARG A 28 -6.97 -0.80 4.45
CA ARG A 28 -8.22 -0.22 4.96
C ARG A 28 -8.99 -1.17 5.85
N SER A 29 -8.93 -2.47 5.55
CA SER A 29 -9.54 -3.52 6.37
C SER A 29 -8.81 -4.84 6.16
N ILE A 30 -8.94 -5.74 7.12
CA ILE A 30 -8.46 -7.12 7.03
C ILE A 30 -9.62 -8.04 7.42
N THR A 31 -9.99 -8.95 6.52
CA THR A 31 -11.04 -9.94 6.75
C THR A 31 -10.58 -11.29 6.23
N ALA A 32 -10.69 -12.34 7.05
CA ALA A 32 -10.37 -13.72 6.66
C ALA A 32 -8.97 -13.88 6.01
N GLY A 33 -7.96 -13.18 6.53
CA GLY A 33 -6.59 -13.25 6.01
C GLY A 33 -6.33 -12.42 4.75
N LYS A 34 -7.33 -11.68 4.26
CA LYS A 34 -7.19 -10.79 3.11
C LYS A 34 -7.18 -9.33 3.54
N ALA A 35 -6.32 -8.53 2.92
CA ALA A 35 -6.28 -7.09 3.08
C ALA A 35 -7.03 -6.41 1.93
N LEU A 36 -7.86 -5.43 2.28
CA LEU A 36 -8.41 -4.48 1.32
C LEU A 36 -7.52 -3.24 1.28
N LEU A 37 -6.95 -2.95 0.12
CA LEU A 37 -5.97 -1.89 -0.11
C LEU A 37 -6.64 -0.70 -0.78
N GLY A 38 -6.51 0.49 -0.20
CA GLY A 38 -6.85 1.73 -0.88
C GLY A 38 -5.61 2.38 -1.46
N GLN A 39 -5.59 2.65 -2.76
CA GLN A 39 -4.47 3.35 -3.42
C GLN A 39 -4.49 4.82 -3.01
N LEU A 40 -3.35 5.36 -2.57
CA LEU A 40 -3.22 6.74 -2.16
C LEU A 40 -2.93 7.66 -3.36
N SER A 41 -3.44 8.89 -3.28
CA SER A 41 -3.01 9.96 -4.18
C SER A 41 -1.66 10.55 -3.74
N ASP A 42 -0.80 10.84 -4.71
CA ASP A 42 0.40 11.67 -4.55
C ASP A 42 0.06 13.19 -4.52
N ARG A 43 -1.16 13.55 -4.96
CA ARG A 43 -1.62 14.94 -5.14
C ARG A 43 -2.65 15.41 -4.13
N THR A 44 -3.39 14.51 -3.49
CA THR A 44 -4.46 14.82 -2.53
C THR A 44 -4.37 13.96 -1.28
N ASP A 45 -5.08 14.34 -0.21
CA ASP A 45 -5.12 13.59 1.06
C ASP A 45 -6.16 12.46 1.04
N GLY A 46 -6.26 11.74 -0.08
CA GLY A 46 -7.34 10.78 -0.32
C GLY A 46 -6.89 9.52 -1.05
N TYR A 47 -7.85 8.62 -1.19
CA TYR A 47 -7.73 7.44 -2.02
C TYR A 47 -8.11 7.75 -3.48
N ILE A 48 -7.49 7.03 -4.41
CA ILE A 48 -7.82 7.06 -5.83
C ILE A 48 -8.16 5.65 -6.31
N GLY A 49 -8.89 5.57 -7.42
CA GLY A 49 -9.22 4.30 -8.05
C GLY A 49 -10.18 3.46 -7.21
N ILE A 50 -10.09 2.15 -7.40
CA ILE A 50 -10.86 1.14 -6.68
C ILE A 50 -9.99 0.44 -5.65
N ASP A 51 -10.59 -0.04 -4.57
CA ASP A 51 -9.86 -0.84 -3.59
C ASP A 51 -9.41 -2.18 -4.22
N THR A 52 -8.22 -2.65 -3.85
CA THR A 52 -7.63 -3.92 -4.30
C THR A 52 -7.62 -4.92 -3.15
N GLU A 53 -8.14 -6.14 -3.37
CA GLU A 53 -8.07 -7.22 -2.38
C GLU A 53 -6.84 -8.10 -2.63
N VAL A 54 -6.07 -8.40 -1.58
CA VAL A 54 -4.87 -9.26 -1.64
C VAL A 54 -4.77 -10.15 -0.40
N ASP A 55 -4.16 -11.33 -0.52
CA ASP A 55 -3.88 -12.19 0.64
C ASP A 55 -2.73 -11.61 1.48
N LEU A 56 -2.83 -11.64 2.81
CA LEU A 56 -1.74 -11.21 3.70
C LEU A 56 -0.48 -12.07 3.58
N SER A 57 -0.66 -13.33 3.15
CA SER A 57 0.44 -14.25 2.88
C SER A 57 1.04 -14.08 1.50
N ASP A 58 0.46 -13.22 0.64
CA ASP A 58 0.95 -13.01 -0.71
C ASP A 58 2.40 -12.47 -0.68
N PRO A 59 3.35 -13.13 -1.37
CA PRO A 59 4.71 -12.64 -1.46
C PRO A 59 4.80 -11.24 -2.08
N GLU A 60 3.85 -10.85 -2.94
CA GLU A 60 3.79 -9.55 -3.61
C GLU A 60 3.41 -8.41 -2.67
N LEU A 61 2.72 -8.68 -1.56
CA LEU A 61 2.35 -7.64 -0.59
C LEU A 61 3.55 -7.24 0.27
N VAL A 62 4.26 -6.18 -0.07
CA VAL A 62 5.52 -5.79 0.58
C VAL A 62 5.40 -4.47 1.34
N ALA A 63 6.33 -4.24 2.26
CA ALA A 63 6.52 -2.91 2.84
C ALA A 63 6.92 -1.93 1.73
N PRO A 64 6.54 -0.64 1.82
CA PRO A 64 6.85 0.33 0.79
C PRO A 64 8.35 0.54 0.60
N TYR A 65 8.75 0.73 -0.64
CA TYR A 65 10.10 1.15 -1.00
C TYR A 65 10.34 2.59 -0.51
N PRO A 66 11.51 2.90 0.08
CA PRO A 66 11.81 4.24 0.61
C PRO A 66 11.64 5.36 -0.42
N GLU A 67 12.04 5.12 -1.66
CA GLU A 67 11.91 6.06 -2.77
C GLU A 67 10.44 6.34 -3.12
N VAL A 68 9.56 5.34 -2.97
CA VAL A 68 8.13 5.54 -3.17
C VAL A 68 7.56 6.33 -2.00
N LEU A 69 7.93 6.03 -0.76
CA LEU A 69 7.49 6.85 0.40
C LEU A 69 7.84 8.33 0.25
N ALA A 70 9.01 8.65 -0.32
CA ALA A 70 9.42 10.02 -0.60
C ALA A 70 8.49 10.74 -1.61
N MET A 71 7.81 10.00 -2.50
CA MET A 71 6.82 10.55 -3.44
C MET A 71 5.48 10.88 -2.77
N TYR A 72 5.21 10.32 -1.58
CA TYR A 72 3.97 10.49 -0.83
C TYR A 72 4.22 11.16 0.53
N PRO A 73 4.71 12.42 0.57
CA PRO A 73 5.12 13.08 1.81
C PRO A 73 3.97 13.21 2.83
N ARG A 74 2.72 13.29 2.36
CA ARG A 74 1.52 13.40 3.19
C ARG A 74 1.15 12.07 3.85
N ALA A 75 1.34 10.97 3.13
CA ALA A 75 1.11 9.62 3.66
C ALA A 75 2.20 9.25 4.68
N ALA A 76 3.45 9.63 4.40
CA ALA A 76 4.58 9.40 5.29
C ALA A 76 4.47 10.17 6.61
N ALA A 77 3.97 11.42 6.57
CA ALA A 77 3.75 12.24 7.77
C ALA A 77 2.65 11.69 8.70
N ALA A 78 1.69 10.94 8.17
CA ALA A 78 0.58 10.37 8.93
C ALA A 78 0.92 9.06 9.67
N GLN A 79 2.18 8.62 9.65
CA GLN A 79 2.65 7.42 10.33
C GLN A 79 3.32 7.68 11.70
N GLN A 80 3.40 8.94 12.14
CA GLN A 80 3.94 9.35 13.45
C GLN A 80 2.82 9.55 14.48
#